data_AF-A0A2G5CEY6-F1
#
_entry.id   AF-A0A2G5CEY6-F1
#
_cell.length_a   1.000
_cell.length_b   1.000
_cell.length_c   1.000
_cell.angle_alpha   90.00
_cell.angle_beta   90.00
_cell.angle_gamma   90.00
#
_symmetry.space_group_name_H-M   'P 1'
#
loop_
_entity.id
_entity.type
_entity.pdbx_description
1 polymer ?
#
loop_
_entity_poly.entity_id
_entity_poly.type
_entity_poly.pdbx_seq_one_letter_code
_entity_poly.pdbx_strand_id
1 'polypeptide(L)'
;MGIVMIEEEVEVEVGDGRPSNFSLVERGIYRSSFPDSSNFAFLESLNLRSIVYLCPEQYPEENSEFLRANGIRLYQFGIQGTKKEPFVNVPKDTITEALKVLLDVRNHPVLIHCKQGKHRTGCLVGCLRKLQNWCLSSVLDEYQHFAGAKARPTDMKFIELFDVSCLRQCLYSIIYRYQGLGHRRLAYQDETLHQKRISTN
;
A
#
# COMPACT_ATOMS: atom_id res chain seq x y z
N MET A 1 0.34 50.92 -37.43
CA MET A 1 0.73 49.51 -37.20
C MET A 1 0.93 49.35 -35.70
N GLY A 2 -0.09 48.87 -35.00
CA GLY A 2 0.00 48.54 -33.57
C GLY A 2 0.12 47.03 -33.44
N ILE A 3 1.23 46.56 -32.88
CA ILE A 3 1.41 45.16 -32.51
C ILE A 3 0.75 45.00 -31.13
N VAL A 4 -0.38 44.30 -31.08
CA VAL A 4 -0.96 43.86 -29.81
C VAL A 4 -0.18 42.62 -29.39
N MET A 5 0.68 42.78 -28.38
CA MET A 5 1.26 41.64 -27.68
C MET A 5 0.16 41.05 -26.80
N ILE A 6 -0.32 39.87 -27.16
CA ILE A 6 -1.19 39.07 -26.31
C ILE A 6 -0.26 38.41 -25.30
N GLU A 7 -0.28 38.89 -24.07
CA GLU A 7 0.34 38.17 -22.96
C GLU A 7 -0.46 36.89 -22.75
N GLU A 8 0.17 35.76 -23.06
CA GLU A 8 -0.36 34.43 -22.73
C GLU A 8 -0.37 34.31 -21.20
N GLU A 9 -1.52 34.58 -20.60
CA GLU A 9 -1.78 34.26 -19.20
C GLU A 9 -1.65 32.73 -19.04
N VAL A 10 -0.53 32.30 -18.47
CA VAL A 10 -0.35 30.91 -18.02
C VAL A 10 -1.31 30.71 -16.85
N GLU A 11 -2.48 30.13 -17.10
CA GLU A 11 -3.35 29.63 -16.05
C GLU A 11 -2.57 28.60 -15.22
N VAL A 12 -2.11 29.02 -14.04
CA VAL A 12 -1.63 28.09 -13.02
C VAL A 12 -2.87 27.34 -12.53
N GLU A 13 -3.07 26.11 -13.00
CA GLU A 13 -4.07 25.22 -12.40
C GLU A 13 -3.76 25.12 -10.91
N VAL A 14 -4.54 25.84 -10.09
CA VAL A 14 -4.53 25.69 -8.64
C VAL A 14 -5.10 24.29 -8.39
N GLY A 15 -4.22 23.31 -8.36
CA GLY A 15 -4.57 21.93 -8.02
C GLY A 15 -5.38 21.95 -6.72
N ASP A 16 -6.28 20.98 -6.55
CA ASP A 16 -7.22 20.84 -5.44
C ASP A 16 -6.57 20.62 -4.04
N GLY A 17 -5.28 20.98 -3.90
CA GLY A 17 -4.43 20.79 -2.74
C GLY A 17 -3.97 19.35 -2.57
N ARG A 18 -4.44 18.40 -3.39
CA ARG A 18 -4.13 16.99 -3.19
C ARG A 18 -2.73 16.66 -3.69
N PRO A 19 -1.99 15.79 -2.98
CA PRO A 19 -0.76 15.25 -3.53
C PRO A 19 -1.06 14.51 -4.84
N SER A 20 -0.13 14.53 -5.79
CA SER A 20 -0.34 13.81 -7.06
C SER A 20 -0.61 12.32 -6.83
N ASN A 21 -1.38 11.69 -7.71
CA ASN A 21 -1.73 10.27 -7.61
C ASN A 21 -2.48 9.89 -6.31
N PHE A 22 -3.14 10.87 -5.66
CA PHE A 22 -3.96 10.64 -4.48
C PHE A 22 -5.25 9.87 -4.83
N SER A 23 -5.61 8.89 -4.01
CA SER A 23 -6.88 8.18 -4.12
C SER A 23 -7.27 7.50 -2.80
N LEU A 24 -8.57 7.28 -2.59
CA LEU A 24 -9.07 6.33 -1.62
C LEU A 24 -8.71 4.90 -2.08
N VAL A 25 -8.21 4.07 -1.17
CA VAL A 25 -7.98 2.64 -1.40
C VAL A 25 -9.11 1.84 -0.77
N GLU A 26 -9.37 2.10 0.50
CA GLU A 26 -10.43 1.48 1.29
C GLU A 26 -10.90 2.51 2.32
N ARG A 27 -12.05 2.31 2.96
CA ARG A 27 -12.49 3.18 4.05
C ARG A 27 -11.38 3.33 5.12
N GLY A 28 -10.88 4.55 5.27
CA GLY A 28 -9.80 4.88 6.21
C GLY A 28 -8.38 4.63 5.68
N ILE A 29 -8.21 4.17 4.44
CA ILE A 29 -6.91 3.94 3.80
C ILE A 29 -6.83 4.76 2.51
N TYR A 30 -5.85 5.65 2.44
CA TYR A 30 -5.55 6.48 1.28
C TYR A 30 -4.20 6.12 0.69
N ARG A 31 -4.00 6.44 -0.59
CA ARG A 31 -2.71 6.36 -1.28
C ARG A 31 -2.35 7.70 -1.90
N SER A 32 -1.06 8.00 -2.06
CA SER A 32 -0.59 9.14 -2.87
C SER A 32 0.86 9.01 -3.33
N SER A 33 1.29 9.96 -4.15
CA SER A 33 2.71 10.34 -4.28
C SER A 33 3.23 11.04 -3.02
N PHE A 34 4.52 11.40 -3.02
CA PHE A 34 5.14 12.10 -1.91
C PHE A 34 4.48 13.47 -1.70
N PRO A 35 3.86 13.75 -0.53
CA PRO A 35 3.27 15.05 -0.25
C PRO A 35 4.34 16.12 -0.03
N ASP A 36 4.11 17.32 -0.55
CA ASP A 36 4.88 18.52 -0.23
C ASP A 36 4.04 19.49 0.61
N SER A 37 4.61 20.64 0.96
CA SER A 37 3.96 21.63 1.82
C SER A 37 2.71 22.26 1.20
N SER A 38 2.60 22.28 -0.13
CA SER A 38 1.37 22.73 -0.80
C SER A 38 0.18 21.79 -0.51
N ASN A 39 0.45 20.54 -0.10
CA ASN A 39 -0.58 19.55 0.18
C ASN A 39 -1.05 19.53 1.64
N PHE A 40 -0.38 20.23 2.56
CA PHE A 40 -0.63 20.11 3.99
C PHE A 40 -2.04 20.50 4.39
N ALA A 41 -2.60 21.57 3.83
CA ALA A 41 -3.98 21.98 4.08
C ALA A 41 -4.98 20.89 3.69
N PHE A 42 -4.76 20.18 2.59
CA PHE A 42 -5.59 19.04 2.20
C PHE A 42 -5.40 17.86 3.16
N LEU A 43 -4.16 17.54 3.54
CA LEU A 43 -3.87 16.43 4.45
C LEU A 43 -4.46 16.63 5.85
N GLU A 44 -4.53 17.88 6.34
CA GLU A 44 -5.22 18.22 7.60
C GLU A 44 -6.71 17.87 7.52
N SER A 45 -7.36 18.15 6.39
CA SER A 45 -8.78 17.83 6.19
C SER A 45 -9.11 16.34 6.28
N LEU A 46 -8.12 15.47 6.04
CA LEU A 46 -8.29 14.01 6.15
C LEU A 46 -8.25 13.51 7.60
N ASN A 47 -7.82 14.33 8.56
CA ASN A 47 -7.62 13.94 9.96
C ASN A 47 -6.82 12.63 10.09
N LEU A 48 -5.70 12.54 9.35
CA LEU A 48 -4.86 11.37 9.34
C LEU A 48 -4.34 11.07 10.74
N ARG A 49 -4.33 9.79 11.11
CA ARG A 49 -3.71 9.33 12.36
C ARG A 49 -2.32 8.78 12.11
N SER A 50 -2.08 8.24 10.93
CA SER A 50 -0.78 7.70 10.58
C SER A 50 -0.46 7.82 9.10
N ILE A 51 0.84 7.74 8.80
CA ILE A 51 1.39 7.69 7.44
C ILE A 51 2.29 6.47 7.34
N VAL A 52 2.12 5.71 6.25
CA VAL A 52 3.01 4.63 5.84
C VAL A 52 3.90 5.14 4.71
N TYR A 53 5.18 5.33 5.01
CA TYR A 53 6.18 5.82 4.08
C TYR A 53 7.11 4.70 3.63
N LEU A 54 7.12 4.43 2.32
CA LEU A 54 7.76 3.23 1.76
C LEU A 54 9.18 3.45 1.21
N CYS A 55 9.80 4.61 1.46
CA CYS A 55 11.12 4.91 0.93
C CYS A 55 12.22 4.85 2.01
N PRO A 56 13.45 4.40 1.68
CA PRO A 56 14.55 4.29 2.63
C PRO A 56 15.16 5.64 3.01
N GLU A 57 14.95 6.68 2.20
CA GLU A 57 15.46 8.02 2.45
C GLU A 57 14.83 8.62 3.72
N GLN A 58 15.57 9.47 4.43
CA GLN A 58 15.03 10.17 5.61
C GLN A 58 13.79 10.98 5.24
N TYR A 59 12.83 11.06 6.16
CA TYR A 59 11.65 11.91 5.96
C TYR A 59 12.09 13.38 6.07
N PRO A 60 11.72 14.26 5.12
CA PRO A 60 12.08 15.68 5.16
C PRO A 60 11.64 16.33 6.46
N GLU A 61 12.42 17.31 6.92
CA GLU A 61 12.18 17.98 8.19
C GLU A 61 10.83 18.70 8.19
N GLU A 62 10.55 19.51 7.16
CA GLU A 62 9.28 20.23 7.00
C GLU A 62 8.06 19.31 7.11
N ASN A 63 8.06 18.17 6.41
CA ASN A 63 7.01 17.17 6.55
C ASN A 63 6.99 16.56 7.96
N SER A 64 8.15 16.25 8.55
CA SER A 64 8.23 15.70 9.91
C SER A 64 7.63 16.65 10.96
N GLU A 65 7.82 17.95 10.79
CA GLU A 65 7.23 18.98 11.65
C GLU A 65 5.71 19.04 11.50
N PHE A 66 5.21 18.98 10.26
CA PHE A 66 3.77 18.89 9.98
C PHE A 66 3.14 17.66 10.65
N LEU A 67 3.78 16.49 10.56
CA LEU A 67 3.34 15.27 11.21
C LEU A 67 3.30 15.43 12.74
N ARG A 68 4.34 16.02 13.34
CA ARG A 68 4.41 16.28 14.78
C ARG A 68 3.32 17.24 15.25
N ALA A 69 3.09 18.32 14.51
CA ALA A 69 2.08 19.33 14.83
C ALA A 69 0.66 18.75 14.82
N ASN A 70 0.39 17.82 13.89
CA ASN A 70 -0.92 17.18 13.73
C ASN A 70 -1.06 15.84 14.48
N GLY A 71 -0.05 15.41 15.25
CA GLY A 71 -0.08 14.15 15.99
C GLY A 71 -0.12 12.90 15.09
N ILE A 72 0.40 12.99 13.87
CA ILE A 72 0.41 11.92 12.88
C ILE A 72 1.61 11.01 13.11
N ARG A 73 1.36 9.71 13.28
CA ARG A 73 2.42 8.72 13.45
C ARG A 73 3.03 8.27 12.12
N LEU A 74 4.34 8.41 11.96
CA LEU A 74 5.07 7.88 10.80
C LEU A 74 5.48 6.41 11.00
N TYR A 75 5.14 5.56 10.04
CA TYR A 75 5.66 4.21 9.89
C TYR A 75 6.51 4.13 8.62
N GLN A 76 7.82 4.03 8.78
CA GLN A 76 8.76 3.98 7.67
C GLN A 76 9.19 2.53 7.37
N PHE A 77 9.01 2.13 6.12
CA PHE A 77 9.39 0.82 5.60
C PHE A 77 10.27 1.02 4.36
N GLY A 78 11.58 1.07 4.56
CA GLY A 78 12.53 1.41 3.50
C GLY A 78 12.64 0.33 2.41
N ILE A 79 11.91 0.47 1.31
CA ILE A 79 12.04 -0.40 0.14
C ILE A 79 12.95 0.28 -0.88
N GLN A 80 14.10 -0.34 -1.16
CA GLN A 80 15.07 0.17 -2.12
C GLN A 80 14.46 0.33 -3.51
N GLY A 81 14.62 1.51 -4.10
CA GLY A 81 14.11 1.81 -5.43
C GLY A 81 15.19 1.60 -6.48
N THR A 82 15.18 0.48 -7.19
CA THR A 82 16.19 0.23 -8.24
C THR A 82 15.59 0.48 -9.62
N LYS A 83 16.34 1.21 -10.46
CA LYS A 83 16.13 1.32 -11.92
C LYS A 83 16.99 0.32 -12.71
N LYS A 84 17.94 -0.32 -12.04
CA LYS A 84 18.95 -1.20 -12.61
C LYS A 84 18.87 -2.53 -11.86
N GLU A 85 18.88 -3.64 -12.58
CA GLU A 85 18.83 -5.03 -12.11
C GLU A 85 17.42 -5.62 -11.84
N PRO A 86 17.08 -6.79 -12.44
CA PRO A 86 15.79 -7.48 -12.29
C PRO A 86 15.51 -8.09 -10.91
N PHE A 87 16.45 -8.03 -9.96
CA PHE A 87 16.48 -8.91 -8.78
C PHE A 87 16.48 -8.20 -7.42
N VAL A 88 16.22 -6.89 -7.37
CA VAL A 88 15.99 -6.24 -6.07
C VAL A 88 14.56 -6.55 -5.63
N ASN A 89 14.44 -7.71 -4.97
CA ASN A 89 13.22 -8.15 -4.33
C ASN A 89 12.70 -7.03 -3.42
N VAL A 90 11.48 -6.55 -3.67
CA VAL A 90 10.69 -5.93 -2.61
C VAL A 90 10.67 -6.94 -1.46
N PRO A 91 11.24 -6.63 -0.28
CA PRO A 91 11.36 -7.64 0.76
C PRO A 91 9.95 -8.04 1.19
N LYS A 92 9.62 -9.32 1.05
CA LYS A 92 8.30 -9.85 1.44
C LYS A 92 7.98 -9.50 2.89
N ASP A 93 8.99 -9.53 3.75
CA ASP A 93 8.87 -9.21 5.17
C ASP A 93 8.48 -7.73 5.38
N THR A 94 9.12 -6.81 4.65
CA THR A 94 8.81 -5.38 4.74
C THR A 94 7.37 -5.07 4.31
N ILE A 95 6.89 -5.70 3.23
CA ILE A 95 5.48 -5.55 2.81
C ILE A 95 4.54 -6.18 3.82
N THR A 96 4.91 -7.33 4.41
CA THR A 96 4.11 -7.99 5.43
C THR A 96 3.96 -7.13 6.68
N GLU A 97 5.03 -6.50 7.16
CA GLU A 97 4.97 -5.56 8.29
C GLU A 97 4.15 -4.31 7.96
N ALA A 98 4.30 -3.76 6.75
CA ALA A 98 3.47 -2.64 6.31
C ALA A 98 1.98 -3.02 6.25
N LEU A 99 1.64 -4.23 5.75
CA LEU A 99 0.27 -4.74 5.76
C LEU A 99 -0.29 -4.87 7.17
N LYS A 100 0.51 -5.32 8.15
CA LYS A 100 0.07 -5.39 9.55
C LYS A 100 -0.34 -4.01 10.10
N VAL A 101 0.41 -2.95 9.75
CA VAL A 101 0.04 -1.56 10.11
C VAL A 101 -1.29 -1.16 9.48
N LEU A 102 -1.52 -1.52 8.22
CA LEU A 102 -2.79 -1.22 7.52
C LEU A 102 -3.99 -2.00 8.07
N LEU A 103 -3.78 -3.23 8.56
CA LEU A 103 -4.84 -4.07 9.12
C LEU A 103 -5.25 -3.63 10.53
N ASP A 104 -4.40 -2.89 11.24
CA ASP A 104 -4.73 -2.36 12.56
C ASP A 104 -5.53 -1.06 12.43
N VAL A 105 -6.85 -1.18 12.66
CA VAL A 105 -7.82 -0.08 12.61
C VAL A 105 -7.49 1.08 13.54
N ARG A 106 -6.66 0.86 14.58
CA ARG A 106 -6.24 1.94 15.48
C ARG A 106 -5.33 2.95 14.82
N ASN A 107 -4.74 2.60 13.67
CA ASN A 107 -3.87 3.48 12.88
C ASN A 107 -4.66 4.32 11.86
N HIS A 108 -5.97 4.09 11.71
CA HIS A 108 -6.79 4.75 10.70
C HIS A 108 -7.31 6.12 11.20
N PRO A 109 -7.48 7.11 10.30
CA PRO A 109 -7.20 7.07 8.87
C PRO A 109 -5.69 7.09 8.54
N VAL A 110 -5.27 6.31 7.55
CA VAL A 110 -3.87 6.12 7.16
C VAL A 110 -3.62 6.53 5.71
N LEU A 111 -2.52 7.25 5.46
CA LEU A 111 -2.04 7.54 4.11
C LEU A 111 -0.80 6.71 3.77
N ILE A 112 -0.83 6.00 2.64
CA ILE A 112 0.30 5.26 2.11
C ILE A 112 0.95 6.07 1.00
N HIS A 113 2.26 6.33 1.11
CA HIS A 113 2.97 6.96 0.00
C HIS A 113 4.40 6.44 -0.18
N CYS A 114 4.89 6.66 -1.39
CA CYS A 114 6.30 6.57 -1.72
C CYS A 114 6.69 7.83 -2.49
N LYS A 115 7.72 7.79 -3.35
CA LYS A 115 8.08 8.95 -4.19
C LYS A 115 6.97 9.37 -5.17
N GLN A 116 6.44 8.44 -5.96
CA GLN A 116 5.42 8.74 -6.99
C GLN A 116 4.06 8.06 -6.73
N GLY A 117 3.94 7.28 -5.65
CA GLY A 117 2.70 6.53 -5.37
C GLY A 117 2.42 5.40 -6.37
N LYS A 118 3.42 4.96 -7.14
CA LYS A 118 3.27 3.98 -8.24
C LYS A 118 3.71 2.59 -7.85
N HIS A 119 5.02 2.32 -7.87
CA HIS A 119 5.61 0.99 -7.71
C HIS A 119 5.43 0.42 -6.29
N ARG A 120 6.12 0.99 -5.30
CA ARG A 120 6.11 0.50 -3.90
C ARG A 120 4.70 0.55 -3.29
N THR A 121 4.03 1.70 -3.42
CA THR A 121 2.64 1.87 -2.99
C THR A 121 1.71 0.90 -3.71
N GLY A 122 1.88 0.72 -5.02
CA GLY A 122 1.08 -0.22 -5.81
C GLY A 122 1.29 -1.68 -5.41
N CYS A 123 2.51 -2.10 -5.10
CA CYS A 123 2.78 -3.44 -4.58
C CYS A 123 2.07 -3.66 -3.24
N LEU A 124 2.16 -2.70 -2.30
CA LEU A 124 1.51 -2.82 -1.00
C LEU A 124 -0.02 -2.86 -1.12
N VAL A 125 -0.61 -1.96 -1.91
CA VAL A 125 -2.05 -1.93 -2.19
C VAL A 125 -2.49 -3.21 -2.90
N GLY A 126 -1.72 -3.69 -3.88
CA GLY A 126 -2.02 -4.94 -4.57
C GLY A 126 -2.02 -6.15 -3.64
N CYS A 127 -1.09 -6.22 -2.68
CA CYS A 127 -1.07 -7.26 -1.66
C CYS A 127 -2.26 -7.15 -0.70
N LEU A 128 -2.69 -5.92 -0.35
CA LEU A 128 -3.91 -5.68 0.41
C LEU A 128 -5.15 -6.20 -0.35
N ARG A 129 -5.26 -5.93 -1.66
CA ARG A 129 -6.37 -6.45 -2.49
C ARG A 129 -6.39 -7.98 -2.56
N LYS A 130 -5.23 -8.63 -2.67
CA LYS A 130 -5.13 -10.10 -2.59
C LYS A 130 -5.64 -10.62 -1.24
N LEU A 131 -5.31 -9.93 -0.15
CA LEU A 131 -5.82 -10.28 1.17
C LEU A 131 -7.34 -10.08 1.28
N GLN A 132 -7.88 -9.06 0.61
CA GLN A 132 -9.32 -8.84 0.42
C GLN A 132 -9.98 -9.82 -0.58
N ASN A 133 -9.24 -10.83 -1.05
CA ASN A 133 -9.71 -11.89 -1.94
C ASN A 133 -10.22 -11.38 -3.31
N TRP A 134 -9.66 -10.27 -3.80
CA TRP A 134 -9.88 -9.83 -5.19
C TRP A 134 -9.24 -10.82 -6.17
N CYS A 135 -9.83 -10.97 -7.37
CA CYS A 135 -9.21 -11.76 -8.42
C CYS A 135 -7.94 -11.06 -8.95
N LEU A 136 -6.93 -11.84 -9.33
CA LEU A 136 -5.62 -11.31 -9.71
C LEU A 136 -5.69 -10.29 -10.85
N SER A 137 -6.58 -10.49 -11.83
CA SER A 137 -6.77 -9.54 -12.93
C SER A 137 -7.15 -8.15 -12.42
N SER A 138 -8.16 -8.04 -11.55
CA SER A 138 -8.58 -6.75 -11.00
C SER A 138 -7.51 -6.09 -10.14
N VAL A 139 -6.70 -6.89 -9.43
CA VAL A 139 -5.55 -6.36 -8.66
C VAL A 139 -4.51 -5.74 -9.59
N LEU A 140 -4.18 -6.44 -10.67
CA LEU A 140 -3.19 -5.99 -11.65
C LEU A 140 -3.70 -4.80 -12.46
N ASP A 141 -4.98 -4.75 -12.80
CA ASP A 141 -5.62 -3.61 -13.46
C ASP A 141 -5.56 -2.35 -12.59
N GLU A 142 -5.86 -2.45 -11.29
CA GLU A 142 -5.73 -1.34 -10.34
C GLU A 142 -4.26 -0.86 -10.26
N TYR A 143 -3.30 -1.80 -10.17
CA TYR A 143 -1.88 -1.45 -10.18
C TYR A 143 -1.49 -0.69 -11.46
N GLN A 144 -1.89 -1.20 -12.63
CA GLN A 144 -1.57 -0.60 -13.92
C GLN A 144 -2.20 0.78 -14.08
N HIS A 145 -3.44 0.96 -13.61
CA HIS A 145 -4.12 2.25 -13.61
C HIS A 145 -3.29 3.34 -12.91
N PHE A 146 -2.83 3.07 -11.69
CA PHE A 146 -2.04 4.05 -10.92
C PHE A 146 -0.58 4.17 -11.37
N ALA A 147 0.01 3.11 -11.91
CA ALA A 147 1.37 3.16 -12.43
C ALA A 147 1.43 3.89 -13.80
N GLY A 148 0.37 3.78 -14.60
CA GLY A 148 0.27 4.30 -15.97
C GLY A 148 1.41 3.79 -16.85
N ALA A 149 1.95 4.67 -17.70
CA ALA A 149 3.08 4.35 -18.59
C ALA A 149 4.36 3.87 -17.88
N LYS A 150 4.43 3.95 -16.55
CA LYS A 150 5.57 3.47 -15.75
C LYS A 150 5.32 2.11 -15.08
N ALA A 151 4.25 1.39 -15.44
CA ALA A 151 3.99 0.04 -14.93
C ALA A 151 5.20 -0.89 -15.16
N ARG A 152 5.52 -1.71 -14.16
CA ARG A 152 6.66 -2.63 -14.21
C ARG A 152 6.18 -4.08 -14.15
N PRO A 153 6.60 -4.94 -15.09
CA PRO A 153 6.31 -6.38 -15.02
C PRO A 153 6.84 -7.04 -13.73
N THR A 154 7.96 -6.53 -13.19
CA THR A 154 8.55 -7.03 -11.93
C THR A 154 7.60 -6.85 -10.74
N ASP A 155 6.92 -5.70 -10.65
CA ASP A 155 5.98 -5.41 -9.58
C ASP A 155 4.72 -6.28 -9.71
N MET A 156 4.22 -6.45 -10.94
CA MET A 156 3.07 -7.33 -11.22
C MET A 156 3.39 -8.78 -10.85
N LYS A 157 4.61 -9.25 -11.20
CA LYS A 157 5.06 -10.60 -10.83
C LYS A 157 5.23 -10.75 -9.33
N PHE A 158 5.70 -9.71 -8.64
CA PHE A 158 5.77 -9.70 -7.18
C PHE A 158 4.38 -9.84 -6.55
N ILE A 159 3.39 -9.06 -7.01
CA ILE A 159 2.01 -9.13 -6.52
C ILE A 159 1.44 -10.54 -6.76
N GLU A 160 1.63 -11.11 -7.95
CA GLU A 160 1.20 -12.47 -8.29
C GLU A 160 1.77 -13.51 -7.31
N LEU A 161 3.09 -13.47 -7.06
CA LEU A 161 3.80 -14.45 -6.23
C LEU A 161 3.71 -14.19 -4.70
N PHE A 162 3.16 -13.05 -4.27
CA PHE A 162 3.06 -12.72 -2.85
C PHE A 162 2.02 -13.63 -2.16
N ASP A 163 2.46 -14.46 -1.22
CA ASP A 163 1.58 -15.36 -0.48
C ASP A 163 0.93 -14.64 0.72
N VAL A 164 -0.40 -14.58 0.73
CA VAL A 164 -1.19 -13.96 1.80
C VAL A 164 -1.71 -15.00 2.81
N SER A 165 -1.45 -16.29 2.61
CA SER A 165 -2.02 -17.38 3.40
C SER A 165 -1.66 -17.27 4.88
N CYS A 166 -0.40 -16.94 5.19
CA CYS A 166 0.05 -16.73 6.57
C CYS A 166 -0.73 -15.60 7.27
N LEU A 167 -0.90 -14.44 6.61
CA LEU A 167 -1.68 -13.33 7.16
C LEU A 167 -3.15 -13.70 7.36
N ARG A 168 -3.76 -14.42 6.42
CA ARG A 168 -5.15 -14.92 6.54
C ARG A 168 -5.28 -15.86 7.73
N GLN A 169 -4.38 -16.82 7.88
CA GLN A 169 -4.38 -17.75 9.01
C GLN A 169 -4.22 -17.02 10.35
N CYS A 170 -3.34 -16.02 10.43
CA CYS A 170 -3.22 -15.18 11.62
C CYS A 170 -4.52 -14.44 11.95
N LEU A 171 -5.14 -13.78 10.97
CA LEU A 171 -6.41 -13.06 11.17
C LEU A 171 -7.54 -14.00 11.58
N TYR A 172 -7.68 -15.16 10.92
CA TYR A 172 -8.65 -16.17 11.30
C TYR A 172 -8.38 -16.70 12.70
N SER A 173 -7.13 -16.99 13.07
CA SER A 173 -6.78 -17.42 14.43
C SER A 173 -7.17 -16.38 15.49
N ILE A 174 -7.04 -15.08 15.17
CA ILE A 174 -7.47 -13.99 16.06
C ILE A 174 -9.00 -13.96 16.15
N ILE A 175 -9.70 -13.96 15.01
CA ILE A 175 -11.17 -13.95 14.94
C ILE A 175 -11.75 -15.16 15.68
N TYR A 176 -11.23 -16.37 15.43
CA TYR A 176 -11.64 -17.59 16.11
C TYR A 176 -11.31 -17.59 17.60
N ARG A 177 -10.24 -16.93 18.06
CA ARG A 177 -10.01 -16.75 19.50
C ARG A 177 -11.04 -15.82 20.14
N TYR A 178 -11.38 -14.71 19.48
CA TYR A 178 -12.42 -13.81 19.94
C TYR A 178 -13.82 -14.45 19.91
N GLN A 179 -14.13 -15.23 18.86
CA GLN A 179 -15.41 -15.94 18.73
C GLN A 179 -15.47 -17.23 19.56
N GLY A 180 -14.32 -17.87 19.81
CA GLY A 180 -14.18 -19.11 20.57
C GLY A 180 -14.20 -18.93 22.09
N LEU A 181 -14.12 -17.69 22.59
CA LEU A 181 -14.62 -17.33 23.92
C LEU A 181 -16.15 -17.50 24.04
N GLY A 182 -16.85 -17.72 22.92
CA GLY A 182 -18.29 -17.91 22.84
C GLY A 182 -18.79 -19.35 22.78
N HIS A 183 -18.14 -20.32 22.10
CA HIS A 183 -18.51 -21.75 22.15
C HIS A 183 -17.47 -22.65 21.42
N ARG A 184 -17.38 -23.91 21.86
CA ARG A 184 -16.40 -24.95 21.51
C ARG A 184 -16.39 -25.40 20.03
N ARG A 185 -15.16 -25.75 19.58
CA ARG A 185 -14.72 -26.78 18.61
C ARG A 185 -15.24 -26.75 17.17
N LEU A 186 -14.32 -26.58 16.23
CA LEU A 186 -14.29 -27.35 14.99
C LEU A 186 -12.90 -27.95 14.77
N ALA A 187 -12.89 -29.24 14.44
CA ALA A 187 -11.71 -30.05 14.17
C ALA A 187 -11.06 -29.61 12.85
N TYR A 188 -9.75 -29.44 12.87
CA TYR A 188 -8.92 -29.44 11.67
C TYR A 188 -8.96 -30.88 11.13
N GLN A 189 -9.59 -31.12 9.98
CA GLN A 189 -9.40 -32.39 9.27
C GLN A 189 -8.06 -32.32 8.54
N ASP A 190 -7.21 -33.29 8.85
CA ASP A 190 -5.88 -33.54 8.32
C ASP A 190 -5.80 -33.52 6.78
N GLU A 191 -4.94 -32.67 6.23
CA GLU A 191 -4.28 -32.96 4.96
C GLU A 191 -3.01 -33.78 5.26
N THR A 192 -3.15 -35.09 5.47
CA THR A 192 -2.03 -36.03 5.30
C THR A 192 -2.54 -37.42 4.93
N LEU A 193 -2.82 -37.68 3.65
CA LEU A 193 -2.71 -39.03 3.07
C LEU A 193 -2.51 -38.96 1.55
N HIS A 194 -1.28 -38.69 1.11
CA HIS A 194 -0.81 -39.24 -0.17
C HIS A 194 0.67 -39.61 -0.11
N GLN A 195 1.00 -40.66 0.65
CA GLN A 195 2.18 -41.46 0.31
C GLN A 195 2.12 -42.86 0.94
N LYS A 196 2.39 -43.87 0.09
CA LYS A 196 2.58 -45.32 0.37
C LYS A 196 1.27 -46.10 0.48
N ARG A 197 0.97 -47.09 -0.36
CA ARG A 197 1.79 -48.16 -0.98
C ARG A 197 0.99 -48.73 -2.15
N ILE A 198 1.64 -49.10 -3.27
CA ILE A 198 1.68 -50.50 -3.74
C ILE A 198 3.06 -50.72 -4.37
N SER A 199 3.83 -51.66 -3.80
CA SER A 199 4.92 -52.37 -4.46
C SER A 199 4.46 -53.81 -4.68
N THR A 200 4.85 -54.36 -5.83
CA THR A 200 4.97 -55.78 -6.22
C THR A 200 3.71 -56.63 -6.36
N ASN A 201 3.44 -57.07 -7.59
CA ASN A 201 3.76 -58.43 -8.04
C ASN A 201 4.53 -58.35 -9.36
#